data_AF-A0A955WIE4-F1
#
_entry.id   AF-A0A955WIE4-F1
#
_cell.length_a   1.000
_cell.length_b   1.000
_cell.length_c   1.000
_cell.angle_alpha   90.00
_cell.angle_beta   90.00
_cell.angle_gamma   90.00
#
_symmetry.space_group_name_H-M   'P 1'
#
loop_
_entity.id
_entity.type
_entity.pdbx_description
1 polymer ?
#
loop_
_entity_poly.entity_id
_entity_poly.type
_entity_poly.pdbx_seq_one_letter_code
_entity_poly.pdbx_strand_id
1 'polypeptide(L)'
;RALLSALPAHHPATQWMARTGETGAREAHLVDAFLPAREATFTADGVLALVEAAGLAFQGWLARGPYEPDGLFPLGHPLGEAFAALPDAERFAAMAALTVPLDHWFLACRRDRDPARYQLDFGAADLLDWVPGRRFPPAPRHPPLPYDPRDPVQEALYRPIDGQRRLGECLAAAGLSGPPAAMHDAVRRFIAHLWRKDAVFLRLPRRSP
;
A
#
# COMPACT_ATOMS: atom_id res chain seq x y z
N ARG A 1 -0.95 17.97 27.19
CA ARG A 1 -1.12 18.96 26.08
C ARG A 1 -0.19 20.18 26.18
N ALA A 2 -0.14 20.93 27.29
CA ALA A 2 0.71 22.14 27.40
C ALA A 2 2.21 21.92 27.13
N LEU A 3 2.75 20.76 27.54
CA LEU A 3 4.15 20.39 27.29
C LEU A 3 4.47 20.20 25.79
N LEU A 4 3.53 19.66 25.01
CA LEU A 4 3.71 19.42 23.57
C LEU A 4 3.71 20.73 22.77
N SER A 5 2.92 21.70 23.21
CA SER A 5 2.87 23.05 22.61
C SER A 5 4.14 23.87 22.89
N ALA A 6 4.96 23.45 23.86
CA ALA A 6 6.24 24.08 24.19
C ALA A 6 7.42 23.46 23.42
N LEU A 7 7.19 22.41 22.62
CA LEU A 7 8.25 21.78 21.83
C LEU A 7 8.71 22.73 20.70
N PRO A 8 10.02 22.82 20.44
CA PRO A 8 10.52 23.55 19.28
C PRO A 8 9.92 23.02 17.98
N ALA A 9 9.78 23.89 16.98
CA ALA A 9 9.23 23.53 15.66
C ALA A 9 10.00 22.40 14.97
N HIS A 10 11.31 22.27 15.25
CA HIS A 10 12.19 21.25 14.71
C HIS A 10 12.27 19.98 15.58
N HIS A 11 11.52 19.90 16.68
CA HIS A 11 11.49 18.69 17.50
C HIS A 11 10.86 17.52 16.72
N PRO A 12 11.44 16.31 16.73
CA PRO A 12 10.93 15.16 15.98
C PRO A 12 9.45 14.84 16.25
N ALA A 13 8.99 15.01 17.49
CA ALA A 13 7.58 14.85 17.85
C ALA A 13 6.65 15.86 17.15
N THR A 14 7.10 17.08 16.87
CA THR A 14 6.32 18.08 16.15
C THR A 14 6.09 17.64 14.70
N GLN A 15 7.15 17.16 14.02
CA GLN A 15 7.05 16.64 12.66
C GLN A 15 6.26 15.32 12.57
N TRP A 16 6.38 14.46 13.58
CA TRP A 16 5.62 13.23 13.66
C TRP A 16 4.12 13.51 13.88
N MET A 17 3.75 14.37 14.84
CA MET A 17 2.36 14.77 15.08
C MET A 17 1.72 15.43 13.86
N ALA A 18 2.47 16.27 13.13
CA ALA A 18 2.00 16.90 11.90
C ALA A 18 1.66 15.86 10.81
N ARG A 19 2.42 14.75 10.74
CA ARG A 19 2.17 13.68 9.77
C ARG A 19 1.01 12.77 10.20
N THR A 20 0.86 12.49 11.49
CA THR A 20 -0.15 11.55 12.01
C THR A 20 -1.50 12.20 12.35
N GLY A 21 -1.58 13.53 12.27
CA GLY A 21 -2.79 14.29 12.60
C GLY A 21 -3.25 14.10 14.05
N GLU A 22 -4.56 14.23 14.27
CA GLU A 22 -5.18 14.10 15.60
C GLU A 22 -4.97 12.72 16.23
N THR A 23 -4.81 11.68 15.41
CA THR A 23 -4.54 10.31 15.89
C THR A 23 -3.22 10.27 16.64
N GLY A 24 -2.12 10.71 16.05
CA GLY A 24 -0.82 10.67 16.75
C GLY A 24 -0.72 11.67 17.90
N ALA A 25 -1.50 12.75 17.89
CA ALA A 25 -1.53 13.71 19.00
C ALA A 25 -2.17 13.16 20.30
N ARG A 26 -2.66 11.91 20.32
CA ARG A 26 -3.15 11.25 21.55
C ARG A 26 -1.97 10.73 22.36
N GLU A 27 -2.10 10.83 23.69
CA GLU A 27 -1.02 10.51 24.63
C GLU A 27 -0.48 9.07 24.49
N ALA A 28 -1.36 8.10 24.23
CA ALA A 28 -0.95 6.70 24.00
C ALA A 28 0.01 6.56 22.80
N HIS A 29 -0.29 7.22 21.68
CA HIS A 29 0.52 7.12 20.47
C HIS A 29 1.84 7.89 20.58
N LEU A 30 1.90 8.94 21.38
CA LEU A 30 3.15 9.64 21.70
C LEU A 30 4.07 8.79 22.58
N VAL A 31 3.51 8.08 23.54
CA VAL A 31 4.25 7.11 24.36
C VAL A 31 4.80 6.01 23.45
N ASP A 32 3.97 5.41 22.60
CA ASP A 32 4.42 4.33 21.70
C ASP A 32 5.48 4.79 20.69
N ALA A 33 5.41 6.04 20.22
CA ALA A 33 6.36 6.58 19.25
C ALA A 33 7.71 7.01 19.85
N PHE A 34 7.76 7.39 21.14
CA PHE A 34 8.95 8.02 21.75
C PHE A 34 9.49 7.32 23.00
N LEU A 35 8.76 6.41 23.63
CA LEU A 35 9.36 5.52 24.61
C LEU A 35 10.15 4.43 23.88
N PRO A 36 11.33 4.01 24.39
CA PRO A 36 12.03 2.85 23.86
C PRO A 36 11.07 1.65 23.90
N ALA A 37 10.84 1.02 22.74
CA ALA A 37 10.03 -0.18 22.65
C ALA A 37 10.61 -1.21 23.62
N ARG A 38 9.92 -1.45 24.74
CA ARG A 38 10.07 -2.70 25.48
C ARG A 38 9.55 -3.78 24.54
N GLU A 39 10.48 -4.36 23.77
CA GLU A 39 10.28 -5.40 22.77
C GLU A 39 9.24 -5.02 21.70
N ALA A 40 9.69 -4.78 20.46
CA ALA A 40 8.77 -4.71 19.31
C ALA A 40 8.06 -6.07 19.20
N THR A 41 6.94 -6.22 19.89
CA THR A 41 6.24 -7.50 20.09
C THR A 41 5.52 -7.95 18.81
N PHE A 42 5.44 -7.07 17.81
CA PHE A 42 4.83 -7.33 16.52
C PHE A 42 5.68 -6.66 15.43
N THR A 43 6.83 -7.25 15.08
CA THR A 43 7.51 -6.90 13.82
C THR A 43 6.72 -7.44 12.64
N ALA A 44 7.06 -7.01 11.41
CA ALA A 44 6.46 -7.61 10.21
C ALA A 44 6.64 -9.13 10.18
N ASP A 45 7.84 -9.61 10.53
CA ASP A 45 8.13 -11.05 10.66
C ASP A 45 7.33 -11.70 11.80
N GLY A 46 7.18 -11.01 12.93
CA GLY A 46 6.38 -11.47 14.07
C GLY A 46 4.90 -11.66 13.69
N VAL A 47 4.35 -10.79 12.86
CA VAL A 47 2.98 -10.94 12.33
C VAL A 47 2.88 -12.16 11.39
N LEU A 48 3.84 -12.36 10.49
CA LEU A 48 3.85 -13.53 9.62
C LEU A 48 3.95 -14.83 10.44
N ALA A 49 4.84 -14.86 11.44
CA ALA A 49 4.99 -15.98 12.36
C ALA A 49 3.72 -16.24 13.19
N LEU A 50 3.03 -15.18 13.64
CA LEU A 50 1.76 -15.29 14.35
C LEU A 50 0.67 -15.94 13.48
N VAL A 51 0.53 -15.51 12.23
CA VAL A 51 -0.45 -16.07 11.29
C VAL A 51 -0.15 -17.54 10.98
N GLU A 52 1.13 -17.86 10.79
CA GLU A 52 1.60 -19.23 10.57
C GLU A 52 1.30 -20.12 11.79
N ALA A 53 1.65 -19.68 13.00
CA ALA A 53 1.41 -20.40 14.25
C ALA A 53 -0.09 -20.61 14.53
N ALA A 54 -0.95 -19.70 14.07
CA ALA A 54 -2.41 -19.84 14.13
C ALA A 54 -2.98 -20.82 13.09
N GLY A 55 -2.14 -21.44 12.23
CA GLY A 55 -2.59 -22.34 11.17
C GLY A 55 -3.34 -21.63 10.04
N LEU A 56 -3.15 -20.32 9.90
CA LEU A 56 -3.77 -19.49 8.89
C LEU A 56 -2.80 -19.23 7.72
N ALA A 57 -3.30 -18.61 6.66
CA ALA A 57 -2.53 -18.08 5.55
C ALA A 57 -2.61 -16.56 5.56
N PHE A 58 -1.46 -15.89 5.42
CA PHE A 58 -1.39 -14.44 5.29
C PHE A 58 -1.89 -14.04 3.89
N GLN A 59 -2.86 -13.13 3.84
CA GLN A 59 -3.39 -12.63 2.56
C GLN A 59 -2.74 -11.33 2.11
N GLY A 60 -2.22 -10.53 3.04
CA GLY A 60 -1.64 -9.23 2.74
C GLY A 60 -1.87 -8.19 3.84
N TRP A 61 -1.12 -7.10 3.75
CA TRP A 61 -1.29 -5.92 4.60
C TRP A 61 -2.52 -5.11 4.20
N LEU A 62 -3.23 -4.59 5.19
CA LEU A 62 -4.13 -3.44 5.06
C LEU A 62 -3.29 -2.19 5.31
N ALA A 63 -3.47 -1.12 4.53
CA ALA A 63 -2.47 -0.05 4.43
C ALA A 63 -1.12 -0.61 3.94
N ARG A 64 -1.07 -1.03 2.67
CA ARG A 64 0.11 -1.67 2.05
C ARG A 64 1.31 -0.74 1.92
N GLY A 65 1.08 0.57 1.83
CA GLY A 65 2.11 1.58 1.55
C GLY A 65 3.40 1.46 2.37
N PRO A 66 3.35 1.33 3.71
CA PRO A 66 4.54 1.14 4.55
C PRO A 66 5.35 -0.14 4.28
N TYR A 67 4.77 -1.13 3.62
CA TYR A 67 5.40 -2.43 3.33
C TYR A 67 5.77 -2.58 1.86
N GLU A 68 5.44 -1.59 1.03
CA GLU A 68 5.67 -1.62 -0.41
C GLU A 68 6.60 -0.49 -0.86
N PRO A 69 7.57 -0.76 -1.74
CA PRO A 69 8.51 0.27 -2.21
C PRO A 69 7.79 1.46 -2.86
N ASP A 70 6.71 1.19 -3.58
CA ASP A 70 5.85 2.18 -4.23
C ASP A 70 5.27 3.21 -3.23
N GLY A 71 5.18 2.85 -1.95
CA GLY A 71 4.75 3.75 -0.89
C GLY A 71 5.77 4.84 -0.56
N LEU A 72 7.07 4.62 -0.79
CA LEU A 72 8.12 5.57 -0.45
C LEU A 72 8.85 6.12 -1.68
N PHE A 73 8.95 5.33 -2.74
CA PHE A 73 9.71 5.65 -3.94
C PHE A 73 8.80 5.84 -5.15
N PRO A 74 9.13 6.79 -6.04
CA PRO A 74 8.44 6.92 -7.32
C PRO A 74 8.72 5.70 -8.21
N LEU A 75 7.81 5.44 -9.16
CA LEU A 75 7.94 4.35 -10.11
C LEU A 75 9.27 4.48 -10.91
N GLY A 76 10.06 3.41 -10.93
CA GLY A 76 11.36 3.36 -11.65
C GLY A 76 12.57 3.86 -10.84
N HIS A 77 12.40 4.19 -9.55
CA HIS A 77 13.52 4.56 -8.69
C HIS A 77 14.42 3.33 -8.39
N PRO A 78 15.76 3.41 -8.53
CA PRO A 78 16.65 2.24 -8.36
C PRO A 78 16.53 1.53 -7.00
N LEU A 79 16.45 2.29 -5.90
CA LEU A 79 16.21 1.70 -4.57
C LEU A 79 14.84 1.03 -4.47
N GLY A 80 13.82 1.61 -5.10
CA GLY A 80 12.48 1.02 -5.11
C GLY A 80 12.47 -0.32 -5.85
N GLU A 81 13.17 -0.39 -6.98
CA GLU A 81 13.34 -1.64 -7.75
C GLU A 81 14.15 -2.69 -6.97
N ALA A 82 15.20 -2.27 -6.25
CA ALA A 82 15.97 -3.17 -5.39
C ALA A 82 15.11 -3.78 -4.28
N PHE A 83 14.29 -2.98 -3.58
CA PHE A 83 13.35 -3.52 -2.59
C PHE A 83 12.27 -4.39 -3.23
N ALA A 84 11.76 -4.03 -4.41
CA ALA A 84 10.74 -4.81 -5.12
C ALA A 84 11.25 -6.20 -5.57
N ALA A 85 12.57 -6.36 -5.74
CA ALA A 85 13.18 -7.64 -6.08
C ALA A 85 13.35 -8.60 -4.89
N LEU A 86 13.16 -8.12 -3.65
CA LEU A 86 13.24 -8.96 -2.46
C LEU A 86 12.03 -9.91 -2.35
N PRO A 87 12.22 -11.12 -1.78
CA PRO A 87 11.12 -11.97 -1.35
C PRO A 87 10.17 -11.22 -0.42
N ASP A 88 8.88 -11.57 -0.43
CA ASP A 88 7.84 -10.82 0.29
C ASP A 88 8.16 -10.58 1.77
N ALA A 89 8.57 -11.62 2.50
CA ALA A 89 8.91 -11.48 3.93
C ALA A 89 10.08 -10.50 4.16
N GLU A 90 11.17 -10.66 3.39
CA GLU A 90 12.34 -9.76 3.48
C GLU A 90 11.98 -8.33 3.10
N ARG A 91 11.15 -8.15 2.05
CA ARG A 91 10.66 -6.84 1.63
C ARG A 91 9.83 -6.19 2.73
N PHE A 92 8.91 -6.92 3.35
CA PHE A 92 8.07 -6.40 4.43
C PHE A 92 8.89 -5.99 5.65
N ALA A 93 9.84 -6.81 6.07
CA ALA A 93 10.74 -6.50 7.19
C ALA A 93 11.58 -5.25 6.89
N ALA A 94 12.19 -5.18 5.70
CA ALA A 94 13.04 -4.06 5.29
C ALA A 94 12.25 -2.75 5.18
N MET A 95 11.07 -2.79 4.54
CA MET A 95 10.19 -1.63 4.41
C MET A 95 9.60 -1.19 5.76
N ALA A 96 9.22 -2.12 6.63
CA ALA A 96 8.74 -1.79 7.98
C ALA A 96 9.84 -1.12 8.83
N ALA A 97 11.10 -1.58 8.72
CA ALA A 97 12.23 -0.93 9.39
C ALA A 97 12.48 0.49 8.88
N LEU A 98 12.27 0.74 7.58
CA LEU A 98 12.48 2.05 6.96
C LEU A 98 11.33 3.04 7.25
N THR A 99 10.10 2.55 7.25
CA THR A 99 8.89 3.38 7.37
C THR A 99 8.38 3.50 8.81
N VAL A 100 8.78 2.57 9.68
CA VAL A 100 8.41 2.48 11.10
C VAL A 100 6.90 2.64 11.30
N PRO A 101 6.08 1.69 10.79
CA PRO A 101 4.64 1.77 10.94
C PRO A 101 4.26 1.71 12.43
N LEU A 102 3.29 2.53 12.83
CA LEU A 102 2.81 2.57 14.22
C LEU A 102 2.04 1.32 14.61
N ASP A 103 1.27 0.78 13.66
CA ASP A 103 0.43 -0.41 13.82
C ASP A 103 0.59 -1.33 12.59
N HIS A 104 0.37 -2.63 12.79
CA HIS A 104 0.31 -3.63 11.73
C HIS A 104 -1.14 -4.05 11.47
N TRP A 105 -1.68 -3.72 10.29
CA TRP A 105 -3.03 -4.12 9.89
C TRP A 105 -2.92 -5.15 8.76
N PHE A 106 -3.59 -6.29 8.88
CA PHE A 106 -3.44 -7.37 7.92
C PHE A 106 -4.69 -8.22 7.79
N LEU A 107 -4.74 -9.01 6.71
CA LEU A 107 -5.75 -10.02 6.47
C LEU A 107 -5.13 -11.41 6.54
N ALA A 108 -5.82 -12.34 7.19
CA ALA A 108 -5.49 -13.76 7.20
C ALA A 108 -6.73 -14.59 6.84
N CYS A 109 -6.56 -15.77 6.26
CA CYS A 109 -7.65 -16.73 6.04
C CYS A 109 -7.23 -18.16 6.40
N ARG A 110 -8.21 -19.06 6.37
CA ARG A 110 -7.93 -20.50 6.39
C ARG A 110 -7.05 -20.89 5.20
N ARG A 111 -6.15 -21.85 5.42
CA ARG A 111 -5.22 -22.36 4.41
C ARG A 111 -5.88 -23.09 3.24
N ASP A 112 -7.08 -23.63 3.45
CA ASP A 112 -7.86 -24.30 2.41
C ASP A 112 -8.65 -23.33 1.52
N ARG A 113 -8.58 -22.02 1.78
CA ARG A 113 -9.13 -21.02 0.88
C ARG A 113 -8.24 -20.91 -0.36
N ASP A 114 -8.84 -21.13 -1.52
CA ASP A 114 -8.19 -20.98 -2.83
C ASP A 114 -7.46 -19.62 -2.97
N PRO A 115 -6.12 -19.62 -3.13
CA PRO A 115 -5.32 -18.41 -3.32
C PRO A 115 -5.74 -17.58 -4.53
N ALA A 116 -6.26 -18.20 -5.58
CA ALA A 116 -6.73 -17.50 -6.78
C ALA A 116 -7.92 -16.54 -6.49
N ARG A 117 -8.53 -16.63 -5.31
CA ARG A 117 -9.62 -15.75 -4.87
C ARG A 117 -9.17 -14.50 -4.12
N TYR A 118 -7.90 -14.40 -3.72
CA TYR A 118 -7.40 -13.25 -2.96
C TYR A 118 -6.02 -12.75 -3.38
N GLN A 119 -5.21 -13.57 -4.05
CA GLN A 119 -3.96 -13.13 -4.68
C GLN A 119 -4.26 -12.47 -6.02
N LEU A 120 -3.64 -11.33 -6.27
CA LEU A 120 -3.74 -10.61 -7.53
C LEU A 120 -2.54 -10.96 -8.40
N ASP A 121 -2.80 -11.60 -9.53
CA ASP A 121 -1.82 -11.77 -10.59
C ASP A 121 -1.98 -10.66 -11.63
N PHE A 122 -1.14 -9.62 -11.53
CA PHE A 122 -1.14 -8.53 -12.50
C PHE A 122 -0.67 -8.97 -13.91
N GLY A 123 -0.11 -10.17 -14.05
CA GLY A 123 0.20 -10.78 -15.35
C GLY A 123 -1.00 -11.48 -16.01
N ALA A 124 -2.16 -11.54 -15.35
CA ALA A 124 -3.32 -12.23 -15.86
C ALA A 124 -3.80 -11.65 -17.20
N ALA A 125 -4.19 -12.52 -18.13
CA ALA A 125 -4.70 -12.13 -19.44
C ALA A 125 -6.02 -11.33 -19.36
N ASP A 126 -6.76 -11.46 -18.26
CA ASP A 126 -8.01 -10.75 -18.00
C ASP A 126 -7.80 -9.41 -17.26
N LEU A 127 -6.56 -8.91 -17.12
CA LEU A 127 -6.24 -7.67 -16.40
C LEU A 127 -7.13 -6.51 -16.83
N LEU A 128 -7.34 -6.32 -18.15
CA LEU A 128 -8.14 -5.22 -18.68
C LEU A 128 -9.64 -5.31 -18.31
N ASP A 129 -10.12 -6.48 -17.86
CA ASP A 129 -11.48 -6.69 -17.38
C ASP A 129 -11.67 -6.38 -15.90
N TRP A 130 -10.60 -6.14 -15.16
CA TRP A 130 -10.68 -5.80 -13.74
C TRP A 130 -11.26 -4.40 -13.56
N VAL A 131 -12.05 -4.22 -12.49
CA VAL A 131 -12.70 -2.94 -12.18
C VAL A 131 -11.95 -2.25 -11.03
N PRO A 132 -11.17 -1.19 -11.30
CA PRO A 132 -10.49 -0.43 -10.27
C PRO A 132 -11.43 0.60 -9.64
N GLY A 133 -11.34 0.74 -8.32
CA GLY A 133 -12.00 1.81 -7.58
C GLY A 133 -11.02 2.54 -6.68
N ARG A 134 -11.19 3.86 -6.54
CA ARG A 134 -10.34 4.66 -5.67
C ARG A 134 -10.58 4.29 -4.21
N ARG A 135 -9.50 4.14 -3.44
CA ARG A 135 -9.56 4.16 -1.98
C ARG A 135 -9.44 5.62 -1.53
N PHE A 136 -10.47 6.13 -0.89
CA PHE A 136 -10.48 7.45 -0.28
C PHE A 136 -11.15 7.35 1.10
N PRO A 137 -10.52 7.81 2.20
CA PRO A 137 -9.12 8.21 2.38
C PRO A 137 -8.18 7.02 2.69
N PRO A 138 -6.84 7.18 2.65
CA PRO A 138 -5.92 6.21 3.24
C PRO A 138 -6.29 5.97 4.71
N ALA A 139 -6.00 4.77 5.22
CA ALA A 139 -6.29 4.44 6.62
C ALA A 139 -5.78 5.57 7.55
N PRO A 140 -6.60 6.10 8.48
CA PRO A 140 -6.41 7.38 9.17
C PRO A 140 -5.23 7.45 10.17
N ARG A 141 -4.30 6.50 10.10
CA ARG A 141 -3.28 6.27 11.13
C ARG A 141 -1.84 6.22 10.63
N HIS A 142 -1.61 6.13 9.32
CA HIS A 142 -0.24 6.21 8.80
C HIS A 142 0.09 7.66 8.41
N PRO A 143 1.32 8.12 8.67
CA PRO A 143 1.79 9.37 8.08
C PRO A 143 1.51 9.34 6.57
N PRO A 144 1.06 10.44 5.95
CA PRO A 144 0.84 10.45 4.52
C PRO A 144 2.14 10.02 3.84
N LEU A 145 2.03 8.99 2.99
CA LEU A 145 3.12 8.61 2.12
C LEU A 145 3.54 9.85 1.31
N PRO A 146 4.83 9.96 0.92
CA PRO A 146 5.28 11.05 0.07
C PRO A 146 4.33 11.27 -1.10
N TYR A 147 4.09 12.54 -1.42
CA TYR A 147 3.29 12.90 -2.59
C TYR A 147 3.85 12.19 -3.81
N ASP A 148 2.95 11.55 -4.55
CA ASP A 148 3.26 10.79 -5.74
C ASP A 148 2.86 11.59 -6.96
N PRO A 149 3.77 12.41 -7.52
CA PRO A 149 3.47 13.19 -8.70
C PRO A 149 3.14 12.24 -9.84
N ARG A 150 1.89 12.26 -10.30
CA ARG A 150 1.50 11.59 -11.53
C ARG A 150 1.88 12.43 -12.72
N ASP A 151 2.51 11.82 -13.70
CA ASP A 151 2.68 12.46 -15.00
C ASP A 151 1.31 12.63 -15.70
N PRO A 152 1.21 13.42 -16.78
CA PRO A 152 -0.07 13.64 -17.47
C PRO A 152 -0.73 12.36 -18.00
N VAL A 153 0.04 11.34 -18.38
CA VAL A 153 -0.47 10.05 -18.88
C VAL A 153 -1.06 9.24 -17.73
N GLN A 154 -0.33 9.16 -16.61
CA GLN A 154 -0.78 8.52 -15.38
C GLN A 154 -2.04 9.19 -14.83
N GLU A 155 -2.12 10.52 -14.85
CA GLU A 155 -3.29 11.26 -14.40
C GLU A 155 -4.48 11.06 -15.33
N ALA A 156 -4.26 11.01 -16.65
CA ALA A 156 -5.31 10.69 -17.62
C ALA A 156 -5.89 9.29 -17.38
N LEU A 157 -5.05 8.30 -17.04
CA LEU A 157 -5.48 6.93 -16.71
C LEU A 157 -6.13 6.81 -15.33
N TYR A 158 -5.71 7.63 -14.35
CA TYR A 158 -6.30 7.64 -13.00
C TYR A 158 -7.66 8.32 -12.95
N ARG A 159 -7.88 9.37 -13.74
CA ARG A 159 -9.11 10.17 -13.77
C ARG A 159 -10.41 9.37 -14.01
N PRO A 160 -10.48 8.37 -14.90
CA PRO A 160 -11.69 7.57 -15.10
C PRO A 160 -11.88 6.44 -14.08
N ILE A 161 -10.97 6.22 -13.14
CA ILE A 161 -11.11 5.18 -12.09
C ILE A 161 -12.22 5.59 -11.11
N ASP A 162 -13.36 4.89 -11.17
CA ASP A 162 -14.59 5.20 -10.43
C ASP A 162 -15.20 3.99 -9.70
N GLY A 163 -14.60 2.81 -9.80
CA GLY A 163 -15.13 1.57 -9.22
C GLY A 163 -16.23 0.90 -10.06
N GLN A 164 -16.55 1.44 -11.24
CA GLN A 164 -17.55 0.91 -12.15
C GLN A 164 -16.94 0.43 -13.46
N ARG A 165 -16.03 1.22 -14.05
CA ARG A 165 -15.39 0.92 -15.33
C ARG A 165 -14.33 -0.16 -15.20
N ARG A 166 -14.17 -0.96 -16.25
CA ARG A 166 -13.04 -1.87 -16.44
C ARG A 166 -11.78 -1.08 -16.80
N LEU A 167 -10.60 -1.65 -16.53
CA LEU A 167 -9.32 -1.03 -16.91
C LEU A 167 -9.23 -0.72 -18.41
N GLY A 168 -9.76 -1.58 -19.28
CA GLY A 168 -9.83 -1.30 -20.72
C GLY A 168 -10.69 -0.08 -21.08
N GLU A 169 -11.77 0.17 -20.35
CA GLU A 169 -12.64 1.34 -20.53
C GLU A 169 -11.99 2.62 -19.98
N CYS A 170 -11.28 2.52 -18.85
CA CYS A 170 -10.46 3.61 -18.32
C CYS A 170 -9.37 4.01 -19.31
N LEU A 171 -8.69 3.04 -19.91
CA LEU A 171 -7.67 3.26 -20.93
C LEU A 171 -8.24 3.97 -22.16
N ALA A 172 -9.38 3.50 -22.68
CA ALA A 172 -10.07 4.12 -23.81
C ALA A 172 -10.49 5.57 -23.49
N ALA A 173 -11.02 5.81 -22.28
CA ALA A 173 -11.41 7.15 -21.82
C ALA A 173 -10.22 8.10 -21.64
N ALA A 174 -9.02 7.58 -21.35
CA ALA A 174 -7.79 8.35 -21.27
C ALA A 174 -7.25 8.80 -22.65
N GLY A 175 -7.81 8.27 -23.75
CA GLY A 175 -7.37 8.58 -25.11
C GLY A 175 -5.97 8.05 -25.43
N LEU A 176 -5.44 7.14 -24.61
CA LEU A 176 -4.11 6.57 -24.79
C LEU A 176 -4.15 5.50 -25.88
N SER A 177 -3.24 5.59 -26.84
CA SER A 177 -3.11 4.66 -27.94
C SER A 177 -1.64 4.25 -28.13
N GLY A 178 -1.43 3.04 -28.63
CA GLY A 178 -0.09 2.47 -28.82
C GLY A 178 -0.18 0.98 -29.12
N PRO A 179 0.98 0.30 -29.30
CA PRO A 179 1.00 -1.14 -29.48
C PRO A 179 0.32 -1.86 -28.30
N PRO A 180 -0.57 -2.84 -28.54
CA PRO A 180 -1.34 -3.48 -27.47
C PRO A 180 -0.49 -4.02 -26.32
N ALA A 181 0.67 -4.62 -26.63
CA ALA A 181 1.58 -5.17 -25.62
C ALA A 181 2.20 -4.08 -24.72
N ALA A 182 2.64 -2.97 -25.30
CA ALA A 182 3.21 -1.85 -24.55
C ALA A 182 2.16 -1.18 -23.66
N MET A 183 0.92 -1.07 -24.16
CA MET A 183 -0.18 -0.50 -23.39
C MET A 183 -0.59 -1.41 -22.22
N HIS A 184 -0.64 -2.72 -22.47
CA HIS A 184 -0.91 -3.69 -21.42
C HIS A 184 0.14 -3.63 -20.32
N ASP A 185 1.44 -3.54 -20.68
CA ASP A 185 2.51 -3.41 -19.68
C ASP A 185 2.44 -2.09 -18.90
N ALA A 186 2.15 -0.97 -19.57
CA ALA A 186 2.00 0.33 -18.91
C ALA A 186 0.83 0.32 -17.91
N VAL A 187 -0.35 -0.19 -18.31
CA VAL A 187 -1.52 -0.33 -17.43
C VAL A 187 -1.19 -1.25 -16.26
N ARG A 188 -0.57 -2.40 -16.52
CA ARG A 188 -0.12 -3.36 -15.50
C ARG A 188 0.77 -2.71 -14.45
N ARG A 189 1.83 -2.02 -14.88
CA ARG A 189 2.77 -1.36 -13.98
C ARG A 189 2.08 -0.28 -13.15
N PHE A 190 1.27 0.56 -13.79
CA PHE A 190 0.60 1.66 -13.11
C PHE A 190 -0.47 1.19 -12.11
N ILE A 191 -1.30 0.19 -12.48
CA ILE A 191 -2.33 -0.28 -11.57
C ILE A 191 -1.75 -1.08 -10.40
N ALA A 192 -0.67 -1.84 -10.63
CA ALA A 192 0.08 -2.49 -9.55
C ALA A 192 0.68 -1.45 -8.58
N HIS A 193 1.25 -0.37 -9.11
CA HIS A 193 1.77 0.75 -8.33
C HIS A 193 0.67 1.38 -7.45
N LEU A 194 -0.47 1.76 -8.05
CA LEU A 194 -1.60 2.34 -7.30
C LEU A 194 -2.15 1.38 -6.24
N TRP A 195 -2.23 0.09 -6.55
CA TRP A 195 -2.65 -0.92 -5.58
C TRP A 195 -1.65 -1.02 -4.45
N ARG A 196 -0.35 -1.13 -4.68
CA ARG A 196 0.66 -1.20 -3.60
C ARG A 196 0.67 0.03 -2.69
N LYS A 197 0.37 1.21 -3.22
CA LYS A 197 0.21 2.47 -2.45
C LYS A 197 -1.09 2.56 -1.66
N ASP A 198 -1.96 1.59 -1.84
CA ASP A 198 -3.30 1.58 -1.28
C ASP A 198 -4.21 2.71 -1.77
N ALA A 199 -3.93 3.23 -2.98
CA ALA A 199 -4.72 4.26 -3.64
C ALA A 199 -5.96 3.70 -4.35
N VAL A 200 -5.97 2.41 -4.65
CA VAL A 200 -7.09 1.72 -5.30
C VAL A 200 -7.39 0.37 -4.66
N PHE A 201 -8.62 -0.09 -4.82
CA PHE A 201 -9.00 -1.49 -4.71
C PHE A 201 -9.32 -2.05 -6.10
N LEU A 202 -9.20 -3.36 -6.25
CA LEU A 202 -9.43 -4.06 -7.52
C LEU A 202 -10.53 -5.10 -7.32
N ARG A 203 -11.55 -5.05 -8.16
CA ARG A 203 -12.57 -6.08 -8.25
C ARG A 203 -12.27 -6.95 -9.46
N LEU A 204 -11.94 -8.21 -9.17
CA LEU A 204 -11.73 -9.25 -10.18
C LEU A 204 -13.05 -9.59 -10.88
N PRO A 205 -13.01 -9.96 -12.17
CA PRO A 205 -14.17 -10.49 -12.86
C PRO A 205 -14.69 -11.74 -12.15
N ARG A 206 -16.01 -11.94 -12.17
CA ARG A 206 -16.62 -13.17 -11.65
C ARG A 206 -16.16 -14.33 -12.53
N ARG A 207 -15.27 -15.17 -12.01
CA ARG A 207 -14.95 -16.46 -12.62
C ARG A 207 -16.12 -17.41 -12.32
N SER A 208 -16.75 -17.95 -13.36
CA SER A 208 -17.74 -19.02 -13.19
C SER A 208 -17.07 -20.21 -12.47
N PRO A 209 -17.79 -20.88 -11.56
CA PRO A 209 -17.26 -22.04 -10.83
C PRO A 209 -16.92 -23.21 -11.76
#